data_AF-A0A1K1MB75-F1
#
_entry.id   AF-A0A1K1MB75-F1
#
_cell.length_a   1.000
_cell.length_b   1.000
_cell.length_c   1.000
_cell.angle_alpha   90.00
_cell.angle_beta   90.00
_cell.angle_gamma   90.00
#
_symmetry.space_group_name_H-M   'P 1'
#
loop_
_entity.id
_entity.type
_entity.pdbx_description
1 polymer ?
#
loop_
_entity_poly.entity_id
_entity_poly.type
_entity_poly.pdbx_seq_one_letter_code
_entity_poly.pdbx_strand_id
1 'polypeptide(L)'
;MPLFPNPKLKRIPVGYHRDFLENYRPNVDNYLTSEDKDRLVKIGKTQGDNQPAGTYAQQILNRLLIDLSWNSSHLEGNTYSLLDTELLIYEGKPAGNKSPKETQMIFLRSPQQMGMIPFRAACMQYNLCIYNFCNQT
;
A
#
# COMPACT_ATOMS: atom_id res chain seq x y z
N MET A 1 4.75 19.46 25.05
CA MET A 1 3.75 18.49 24.57
C MET A 1 4.26 17.09 24.90
N PRO A 2 3.55 16.27 25.69
CA PRO A 2 4.08 14.95 26.08
C PRO A 2 4.02 14.00 24.88
N LEU A 3 5.12 13.27 24.64
CA LEU A 3 5.31 12.37 23.50
C LEU A 3 4.61 11.01 23.64
N PHE A 4 3.86 10.79 24.74
CA PHE A 4 3.21 9.52 25.02
C PHE A 4 1.71 9.69 25.26
N PRO A 5 0.86 8.91 24.57
CA PRO A 5 -0.57 8.97 24.78
C PRO A 5 -0.92 8.46 26.20
N ASN A 6 -1.93 9.08 26.83
CA ASN A 6 -2.37 8.67 28.15
C ASN A 6 -2.73 7.16 28.18
N PRO A 7 -2.41 6.45 29.28
CA PRO A 7 -2.81 5.06 29.50
C PRO A 7 -4.33 4.90 29.30
N LYS A 8 -4.77 3.76 28.74
CA LYS A 8 -6.20 3.53 28.41
C LYS A 8 -7.14 3.83 29.58
N LEU A 9 -6.73 3.47 30.80
CA LEU A 9 -7.48 3.66 32.04
C LEU A 9 -7.67 5.14 32.45
N LYS A 10 -6.85 6.06 31.92
CA LYS A 10 -6.91 7.50 32.21
C LYS A 10 -7.59 8.30 31.10
N ARG A 11 -8.03 7.64 30.02
CA ARG A 11 -8.73 8.32 28.93
C ARG A 11 -10.18 8.52 29.31
N ILE A 12 -10.70 9.71 29.06
CA ILE A 12 -12.13 10.00 29.19
C ILE A 12 -12.84 9.22 28.08
N PRO A 13 -13.90 8.46 28.38
CA PRO A 13 -14.68 7.80 27.35
C PRO A 13 -15.37 8.88 26.50
N VAL A 14 -15.10 8.87 25.20
CA VAL A 14 -15.73 9.75 24.23
C VAL A 14 -16.61 8.89 23.33
N GLY A 15 -17.89 9.25 23.22
CA GLY A 15 -18.84 8.60 22.32
C GLY A 15 -18.75 9.15 20.90
N TYR A 16 -19.41 8.48 19.95
CA TYR A 16 -19.52 9.00 18.59
C TYR A 16 -20.49 10.18 18.52
N HIS A 17 -20.13 11.21 17.74
CA HIS A 17 -21.05 12.30 17.39
C HIS A 17 -22.03 11.80 16.32
N ARG A 18 -23.15 11.22 16.77
CA ARG A 18 -24.12 10.56 15.90
C ARG A 18 -24.79 11.52 14.92
N ASP A 19 -25.14 12.73 15.39
CA ASP A 19 -25.78 13.75 14.55
C ASP A 19 -24.91 14.17 13.35
N PHE A 20 -23.60 14.17 13.53
CA PHE A 20 -22.66 14.42 12.44
C PHE A 20 -22.70 13.31 11.40
N LEU A 21 -22.71 12.04 11.83
CA LEU A 21 -22.75 10.89 10.93
C LEU A 21 -24.07 10.81 10.16
N GLU A 22 -25.18 11.11 10.82
CA GLU A 22 -26.52 11.03 10.22
C GLU A 22 -26.77 12.15 9.20
N ASN A 23 -26.16 13.32 9.38
CA ASN A 23 -26.33 14.48 8.50
C ASN A 23 -25.11 14.76 7.60
N TYR A 24 -24.13 13.85 7.57
CA TYR A 24 -22.90 14.04 6.83
C TYR A 24 -23.16 14.17 5.32
N ARG A 25 -22.74 15.29 4.73
CA ARG A 25 -22.71 15.50 3.28
C ARG A 25 -21.30 15.33 2.73
N PRO A 26 -21.07 14.34 1.86
CA PRO A 26 -19.79 14.15 1.19
C PRO A 26 -19.34 15.43 0.48
N ASN A 27 -18.04 15.72 0.54
CA ASN A 27 -17.37 16.87 -0.10
C ASN A 27 -17.86 18.27 0.34
N VAL A 28 -18.75 18.35 1.34
CA VAL A 28 -19.19 19.62 1.92
C VAL A 28 -18.82 19.64 3.40
N ASP A 29 -19.25 18.64 4.15
CA ASP A 29 -18.97 18.54 5.57
C ASP A 29 -17.61 17.90 5.80
N ASN A 30 -16.96 18.32 6.89
CA ASN A 30 -15.61 17.88 7.22
C ASN A 30 -15.53 17.50 8.68
N TYR A 31 -15.08 16.28 8.94
CA TYR A 31 -14.87 15.80 10.30
C TYR A 31 -13.67 16.47 10.99
N LEU A 32 -12.68 16.86 10.19
CA LEU A 32 -11.45 17.50 10.67
C LEU A 32 -11.55 19.02 10.53
N THR A 33 -11.00 19.72 11.52
CA THR A 33 -10.84 21.17 11.48
C THR A 33 -9.88 21.58 10.34
N SER A 34 -9.95 22.84 9.91
CA SER A 34 -9.01 23.37 8.92
C SER A 34 -7.55 23.26 9.39
N GLU A 35 -7.31 23.49 10.68
CA GLU A 35 -5.97 23.36 11.27
C GLU A 35 -5.46 21.91 11.22
N ASP A 36 -6.31 20.94 11.55
CA ASP A 36 -5.95 19.51 11.47
C ASP A 36 -5.64 19.10 10.04
N LYS A 37 -6.41 19.59 9.06
CA LYS A 37 -6.15 19.35 7.64
C LYS A 37 -4.80 19.89 7.22
N ASP A 38 -4.49 21.14 7.56
CA ASP A 38 -3.21 21.76 7.22
C ASP A 38 -2.02 21.01 7.85
N ARG A 39 -2.20 20.58 9.10
CA ARG A 39 -1.21 19.76 9.80
C ARG A 39 -1.03 18.40 9.13
N LEU A 40 -2.11 17.72 8.77
CA LEU A 40 -2.05 16.43 8.06
C LEU A 40 -1.43 16.57 6.68
N VAL A 41 -1.68 17.66 5.96
CA VAL A 41 -1.01 17.95 4.69
C VAL A 41 0.49 18.09 4.90
N LYS A 42 0.93 18.83 5.92
CA LYS A 42 2.38 18.97 6.23
C LYS A 42 3.04 17.63 6.56
N ILE A 43 2.37 16.75 7.29
CA ILE A 43 2.89 15.44 7.66
C ILE A 43 2.82 14.43 6.51
N GLY A 44 1.74 14.50 5.72
CA GLY A 44 1.45 13.56 4.63
C GLY A 44 2.17 13.88 3.32
N LYS A 45 2.81 15.05 3.20
CA LYS A 45 3.68 15.37 2.07
C LYS A 45 4.90 14.45 2.06
N THR A 46 4.88 13.48 1.16
CA THR A 46 6.05 12.67 0.80
C THR A 46 6.84 13.39 -0.31
N GLN A 47 8.11 13.04 -0.51
CA GLN A 47 9.08 13.79 -1.35
C GLN A 47 8.77 13.85 -2.87
N GLY A 48 7.54 13.56 -3.29
CA GLY A 48 7.08 13.72 -4.66
C GLY A 48 5.81 14.56 -4.70
N ASP A 49 5.95 15.89 -4.68
CA ASP A 49 4.84 16.87 -4.72
C ASP A 49 3.93 16.74 -5.97
N ASN A 50 4.24 15.83 -6.90
CA ASN A 50 3.58 15.72 -8.21
C ASN A 50 3.16 14.29 -8.59
N GLN A 51 3.17 13.35 -7.65
CA GLN A 51 2.70 11.98 -7.92
C GLN A 51 1.22 11.85 -7.52
N PRO A 52 0.37 11.20 -8.34
CA PRO A 52 -1.02 10.95 -7.97
C PRO A 52 -1.10 10.23 -6.62
N ALA A 53 -2.15 10.54 -5.85
CA ALA A 53 -2.39 9.90 -4.57
C ALA A 53 -2.38 8.36 -4.74
N GLY A 54 -1.55 7.69 -3.95
CA GLY A 54 -1.41 6.23 -3.97
C GLY A 54 -0.16 5.70 -4.69
N THR A 55 0.51 6.46 -5.58
CA THR A 55 1.71 5.95 -6.28
C THR A 55 2.88 5.70 -5.32
N TYR A 56 3.08 6.58 -4.36
CA TYR A 56 4.09 6.39 -3.31
C TYR A 56 3.80 5.16 -2.45
N ALA A 57 2.53 4.93 -2.09
CA ALA A 57 2.11 3.74 -1.34
C ALA A 57 2.31 2.46 -2.17
N GLN A 58 2.02 2.51 -3.48
CA GLN A 58 2.25 1.40 -4.39
C GLN A 58 3.74 1.08 -4.53
N GLN A 59 4.60 2.09 -4.60
CA GLN A 59 6.06 1.89 -4.66
C GLN A 59 6.60 1.22 -3.39
N ILE A 60 6.18 1.68 -2.21
CA ILE A 60 6.56 1.05 -0.94
C ILE A 60 6.04 -0.39 -0.87
N LEU A 61 4.77 -0.60 -1.23
CA LEU A 61 4.17 -1.92 -1.22
C LEU A 61 4.91 -2.87 -2.16
N ASN A 62 5.25 -2.42 -3.37
CA ASN A 62 6.02 -3.22 -4.32
C ASN A 62 7.37 -3.65 -3.74
N ARG A 63 8.09 -2.73 -3.06
CA ARG A 63 9.36 -3.06 -2.41
C ARG A 63 9.19 -4.10 -1.29
N LEU A 64 8.19 -3.91 -0.43
CA LEU A 64 7.88 -4.88 0.63
C LEU A 64 7.52 -6.25 0.08
N LEU A 65 6.74 -6.31 -1.01
CA LEU A 65 6.37 -7.56 -1.65
C LEU A 65 7.59 -8.28 -2.25
N ILE A 66 8.52 -7.56 -2.90
CA ILE A 66 9.78 -8.14 -3.37
C ILE A 66 10.57 -8.74 -2.21
N ASP A 67 10.72 -7.98 -1.12
CA ASP A 67 11.47 -8.41 0.07
C ASP A 67 10.84 -9.67 0.70
N LEU A 68 9.51 -9.70 0.85
CA LEU A 68 8.82 -10.87 1.40
C LEU A 68 8.93 -12.10 0.49
N SER A 69 8.78 -11.92 -0.81
CA SER A 69 8.82 -13.02 -1.79
C SER A 69 10.21 -13.64 -1.87
N TRP A 70 11.26 -12.82 -1.82
CA TRP A 70 12.64 -13.29 -1.71
C TRP A 70 12.86 -14.02 -0.38
N ASN A 71 12.50 -13.41 0.76
CA ASN A 71 12.68 -14.02 2.09
C ASN A 71 11.96 -15.37 2.20
N SER A 72 10.71 -15.45 1.72
CA SER A 72 9.94 -16.70 1.70
C SER A 72 10.62 -17.76 0.84
N SER A 73 11.15 -17.39 -0.33
CA SER A 73 11.83 -18.35 -1.18
C SER A 73 13.18 -18.78 -0.61
N HIS A 74 13.90 -17.89 0.08
CA HIS A 74 15.16 -18.20 0.72
C HIS A 74 14.98 -19.20 1.88
N LEU A 75 13.93 -19.03 2.69
CA LEU A 75 13.57 -19.99 3.75
C LEU A 75 13.26 -21.38 3.21
N GLU A 76 12.79 -21.49 1.98
CA GLU A 76 12.57 -22.76 1.26
C GLU A 76 13.85 -23.32 0.62
N GLY A 77 15.00 -22.68 0.82
CA GLY A 77 16.31 -23.13 0.34
C GLY A 77 16.67 -22.63 -1.06
N ASN A 78 16.03 -21.58 -1.56
CA ASN A 78 16.38 -20.99 -2.85
C ASN A 78 17.71 -20.23 -2.78
N THR A 79 18.58 -20.46 -3.77
CA THR A 79 19.93 -19.90 -3.82
C THR A 79 20.04 -18.56 -4.55
N TYR A 80 18.92 -17.97 -4.99
CA TYR A 80 18.89 -16.66 -5.61
C TYR A 80 19.28 -15.54 -4.64
N SER A 81 20.10 -14.61 -5.12
CA SER A 81 20.37 -13.37 -4.38
C SER A 81 19.20 -12.39 -4.52
N LEU A 82 19.12 -11.42 -3.60
CA LEU A 82 18.12 -10.35 -3.67
C LEU A 82 18.26 -9.54 -4.96
N LEU A 83 19.50 -9.21 -5.36
CA LEU A 83 19.79 -8.47 -6.59
C LEU A 83 19.37 -9.25 -7.85
N ASP A 84 19.65 -10.55 -7.89
CA ASP A 84 19.23 -11.41 -9.02
C ASP A 84 17.70 -11.53 -9.08
N THR A 85 17.02 -11.49 -7.93
CA THR A 85 15.55 -11.52 -7.83
C THR A 85 14.94 -10.22 -8.37
N GLU A 86 15.51 -9.06 -8.01
CA GLU A 86 15.11 -7.78 -8.56
C GLU A 86 15.32 -7.74 -10.08
N LEU A 87 16.48 -8.18 -10.58
CA LEU A 87 16.77 -8.24 -12.01
C LEU A 87 15.81 -9.16 -12.76
N LEU A 88 15.48 -10.32 -12.18
CA LEU A 88 14.49 -11.25 -12.74
C LEU A 88 13.09 -10.62 -12.82
N ILE A 89 12.66 -9.90 -11.79
CA ILE A 89 11.32 -9.30 -11.73
C ILE A 89 11.23 -8.07 -12.65
N TYR A 90 12.25 -7.21 -12.68
CA TYR A 90 12.21 -5.98 -13.47
C TYR A 90 12.64 -6.16 -14.93
N GLU A 91 13.65 -6.98 -15.20
CA GLU A 91 14.22 -7.16 -16.55
C GLU A 91 13.84 -8.50 -17.20
N GLY A 92 13.21 -9.42 -16.46
CA GLY A 92 12.87 -10.75 -16.96
C GLY A 92 14.08 -11.64 -17.23
N LYS A 93 15.25 -11.31 -16.68
CA LYS A 93 16.51 -12.03 -16.91
C LYS A 93 16.77 -13.07 -15.81
N PRO A 94 16.71 -14.37 -16.12
CA PRO A 94 17.12 -15.40 -15.17
C PRO A 94 18.66 -15.43 -15.04
N ALA A 95 19.15 -15.68 -13.83
CA ALA A 95 20.57 -15.91 -13.62
C ALA A 95 20.97 -17.26 -14.23
N GLY A 96 21.97 -17.26 -15.12
CA GLY A 96 22.32 -18.41 -15.97
C GLY A 96 22.80 -19.67 -15.24
N ASN A 97 23.08 -19.59 -13.95
CA ASN A 97 23.51 -20.70 -13.10
C ASN A 97 22.43 -21.23 -12.16
N LYS A 98 21.16 -20.80 -12.29
CA LYS A 98 20.07 -21.16 -11.38
C LYS A 98 19.10 -22.17 -11.99
N SER A 99 18.50 -22.99 -11.13
CA SER A 99 17.53 -23.99 -11.58
C SER A 99 16.27 -23.32 -12.15
N PRO A 100 15.66 -23.90 -13.20
CA PRO A 100 14.34 -23.48 -13.68
C PRO A 100 13.28 -23.50 -12.57
N LYS A 101 13.38 -24.44 -11.62
CA LYS A 101 12.46 -24.56 -10.48
C LYS A 101 12.60 -23.38 -9.51
N GLU A 102 13.83 -22.98 -9.20
CA GLU A 102 14.13 -21.83 -8.33
C GLU A 102 13.63 -20.52 -8.96
N THR A 103 13.85 -20.38 -10.27
CA THR A 103 13.40 -19.23 -11.05
C THR A 103 11.87 -19.13 -11.06
N GLN A 104 11.18 -20.26 -11.28
CA GLN A 104 9.73 -20.31 -11.27
C GLN A 104 9.13 -20.02 -9.90
N MET A 105 9.78 -20.48 -8.81
CA MET A 105 9.36 -20.18 -7.43
C MET A 105 9.38 -18.69 -7.11
N ILE A 106 10.41 -17.96 -7.55
CA ILE A 106 10.51 -16.51 -7.36
C ILE A 106 9.48 -15.79 -8.23
N PHE A 107 9.38 -16.18 -9.50
CA PHE A 107 8.44 -15.59 -10.43
C PHE A 107 6.99 -15.70 -9.93
N LEU A 108 6.59 -16.88 -9.45
CA LEU A 108 5.25 -17.12 -8.88
C LEU A 108 4.94 -16.27 -7.65
N ARG A 109 5.95 -15.92 -6.84
CA ARG A 109 5.81 -15.10 -5.64
C ARG A 109 5.97 -13.61 -5.92
N SER A 110 6.43 -13.23 -7.11
CA SER A 110 6.69 -11.84 -7.45
C SER A 110 5.41 -10.98 -7.34
N PRO A 111 5.54 -9.67 -7.02
CA PRO A 111 4.39 -8.77 -7.00
C PRO A 111 3.65 -8.68 -8.34
N GLN A 112 4.31 -8.93 -9.47
CA GLN A 112 3.67 -8.97 -10.79
C GLN A 112 2.67 -10.12 -10.87
N GLN A 113 3.06 -11.32 -10.44
CA GLN A 113 2.17 -12.49 -10.39
C GLN A 113 1.10 -12.35 -9.31
N MET A 114 1.45 -11.81 -8.14
CA MET A 114 0.52 -11.62 -7.03
C MET A 114 -0.53 -10.52 -7.32
N GLY A 115 -0.15 -9.49 -8.08
CA GLY A 115 -1.09 -8.50 -8.65
C GLY A 115 -1.88 -9.03 -9.84
N MET A 116 -1.43 -10.11 -10.49
CA MET A 116 -2.15 -10.86 -11.52
C MET A 116 -3.14 -11.89 -10.96
N ILE A 117 -3.14 -12.16 -9.64
CA ILE A 117 -4.33 -12.72 -9.00
C ILE A 117 -5.41 -11.67 -9.18
N PRO A 118 -6.49 -11.97 -9.90
CA PRO A 118 -7.38 -10.94 -10.40
C PRO A 118 -7.84 -10.03 -9.26
N PHE A 119 -7.35 -8.78 -9.30
CA PHE A 119 -8.02 -7.61 -8.73
C PHE A 119 -9.39 -7.36 -9.42
N ARG A 120 -9.96 -8.37 -10.12
CA ARG A 120 -11.36 -8.44 -10.53
C ARG A 120 -12.31 -8.82 -9.39
N ALA A 121 -11.82 -9.14 -8.19
CA ALA A 121 -12.69 -9.47 -7.06
C ALA A 121 -13.05 -8.28 -6.13
N ALA A 122 -12.49 -7.08 -6.31
CA ALA A 122 -12.72 -5.95 -5.41
C ALA A 122 -13.46 -4.75 -6.03
N CYS A 123 -13.91 -4.83 -7.29
CA CYS A 123 -14.66 -3.75 -7.94
C CYS A 123 -16.18 -3.95 -7.96
N MET A 124 -16.73 -4.99 -7.30
CA MET A 124 -18.17 -5.27 -7.34
C MET A 124 -18.89 -5.36 -5.99
N GLN A 125 -18.34 -4.80 -4.91
CA GLN A 125 -19.08 -4.75 -3.64
C GLN A 125 -18.92 -3.47 -2.81
N TYR A 126 -18.07 -2.53 -3.18
CA TYR A 126 -17.95 -1.28 -2.42
C TYR A 126 -18.18 -0.09 -3.32
N ASN A 127 -19.31 0.56 -3.05
CA ASN A 127 -19.75 1.82 -3.62
C ASN A 127 -18.84 2.98 -3.14
N LEU A 128 -17.53 2.86 -3.37
CA LEU A 128 -16.56 3.92 -3.17
C LEU A 128 -16.18 4.48 -4.54
N CYS A 129 -16.95 5.49 -4.93
CA CYS A 129 -16.55 6.52 -5.86
C CYS A 129 -15.11 6.98 -5.62
N ILE A 130 -14.15 6.46 -6.39
CA ILE A 130 -12.97 7.23 -6.78
C ILE A 130 -13.22 7.70 -8.21
N TYR A 131 -14.11 8.69 -8.33
CA TYR A 131 -14.20 9.53 -9.51
C TYR A 131 -12.85 10.25 -9.64
N ASN A 132 -12.02 9.81 -10.60
CA ASN A 132 -11.09 10.63 -11.40
C ASN A 132 -9.95 9.83 -12.07
N PHE A 133 -9.91 8.49 -11.98
CA PHE A 133 -8.89 7.72 -12.70
C PHE A 133 -9.24 7.33 -14.14
N CYS A 134 -10.42 7.72 -14.65
CA CYS A 134 -10.96 7.22 -15.92
C CYS A 134 -11.10 8.29 -17.02
N ASN A 135 -10.31 9.37 -17.00
CA ASN A 135 -10.37 10.38 -18.06
C ASN A 135 -8.99 10.81 -18.58
N GLN A 136 -8.19 9.82 -18.97
CA GLN A 136 -7.06 10.00 -19.88
C GLN A 136 -7.08 8.90 -20.94
N THR A 137 -7.93 9.09 -21.95
CA THR A 137 -7.73 8.63 -23.33
C THR A 137 -8.33 9.68 -24.25
#